data_AF-A0A8R1ESJ0-F1
#
_entry.id   AF-A0A8R1ESJ0-F1
#
_cell.length_a   1.000
_cell.length_b   1.000
_cell.length_c   1.000
_cell.angle_alpha   90.00
_cell.angle_beta   90.00
_cell.angle_gamma   90.00
#
_symmetry.space_group_name_H-M   'P 1'
#
loop_
_entity.id
_entity.type
_entity.pdbx_description
1 polymer ?
#
loop_
_entity_poly.entity_id
_entity_poly.type
_entity_poly.pdbx_seq_one_letter_code
_entity_poly.pdbx_strand_id
1 'polypeptide(L)' 'VDDLKAALEVAWASIDDGYLRRTVNSVKKRLRACVKARGSNFEILL' A
#
# COMPACT_ATOMS: atom_id res chain seq x y z
N VAL A 1 11.68 -23.57 2.21
CA VAL A 1 11.50 -22.47 3.19
C VAL A 1 12.56 -21.40 2.97
N ASP A 2 13.81 -21.79 2.76
CA ASP A 2 14.91 -20.86 2.51
C ASP A 2 14.75 -20.04 1.22
N ASP A 3 14.26 -20.64 0.13
CA ASP A 3 14.03 -19.92 -1.13
C ASP A 3 12.96 -18.83 -1.00
N LEU A 4 11.90 -19.09 -0.22
CA LEU A 4 10.85 -18.10 0.03
C LEU A 4 11.42 -16.93 0.86
N LYS A 5 12.25 -17.24 1.85
CA LYS A 5 12.91 -16.20 2.66
C LYS A 5 13.83 -15.34 1.79
N ALA A 6 14.67 -15.95 0.96
CA ALA A 6 15.55 -15.24 0.04
C ALA A 6 14.76 -14.36 -0.94
N ALA A 7 13.65 -14.86 -1.49
CA ALA A 7 12.78 -14.09 -2.37
C ALA A 7 12.17 -12.87 -1.67
N LEU A 8 11.75 -13.00 -0.40
CA LEU A 8 11.21 -11.89 0.39
C LEU A 8 12.28 -10.85 0.75
N GLU A 9 13.51 -11.27 1.06
CA GLU A 9 14.62 -10.36 1.32
C GLU A 9 14.98 -9.54 0.07
N VAL A 10 15.00 -10.18 -1.11
CA VAL A 10 15.20 -9.48 -2.39
C VAL A 10 14.04 -8.52 -2.68
N ALA A 11 12.80 -8.96 -2.48
CA ALA A 11 11.62 -8.12 -2.67
C ALA A 11 11.66 -6.88 -1.76
N TRP A 12 12.02 -7.07 -0.49
CA TRP A 12 12.18 -5.98 0.48
C TRP A 12 13.27 -4.99 0.05
N ALA A 13 14.44 -5.48 -0.35
CA ALA A 13 15.54 -4.64 -0.82
C ALA A 13 15.21 -3.88 -2.11
N SER A 14 14.25 -4.36 -2.91
CA SER A 14 13.83 -3.72 -4.16
C SER A 14 12.79 -2.59 -3.99
N ILE A 15 12.23 -2.41 -2.79
CA ILE A 15 11.25 -1.35 -2.54
C ILE A 15 11.98 0.00 -2.50
N ASP A 16 11.68 0.86 -3.48
CA ASP A 16 12.27 2.19 -3.58
C ASP A 16 11.50 3.28 -2.81
N ASP A 17 12.20 4.38 -2.49
CA ASP A 17 11.62 5.56 -1.82
C ASP A 17 10.44 6.16 -2.56
N GLY A 18 10.43 6.08 -3.90
CA GLY A 18 9.33 6.54 -4.74
C GLY A 18 8.08 5.69 -4.55
N TYR A 19 8.22 4.36 -4.46
CA TYR A 19 7.13 3.46 -4.09
C TYR A 19 6.56 3.81 -2.71
N LEU A 20 7.42 3.97 -1.69
CA LEU A 20 7.01 4.34 -0.35
C LEU A 20 6.27 5.68 -0.33
N ARG A 21 6.80 6.69 -1.03
CA ARG A 21 6.19 8.01 -1.15
C ARG A 21 4.81 7.96 -1.82
N ARG A 22 4.65 7.19 -2.91
CA ARG A 22 3.34 7.00 -3.56
C ARG A 22 2.34 6.34 -2.60
N THR A 23 2.78 5.33 -1.86
CA THR A 23 1.95 4.65 -0.86
C THR A 23 1.47 5.61 0.22
N VAL A 24 2.37 6.40 0.81
CA VAL A 24 2.02 7.41 1.83
C VAL A 24 1.08 8.49 1.25
N ASN A 25 1.39 9.01 0.06
CA ASN A 25 0.56 10.03 -0.59
C ASN A 25 -0.85 9.52 -0.89
N SER A 26 -1.02 8.22 -1.16
CA SER A 26 -2.33 7.62 -1.42
C SER A 26 -3.27 7.66 -0.21
N VAL A 27 -2.73 7.69 1.02
CA VAL A 27 -3.53 7.64 2.27
C VAL A 27 -4.55 8.76 2.33
N LYS A 28 -4.19 9.98 1.91
CA LYS A 28 -5.12 11.13 1.91
C LYS A 28 -6.34 10.88 1.02
N LYS A 29 -6.14 10.27 -0.15
CA LYS A 29 -7.23 9.89 -1.07
C LYS A 29 -8.09 8.79 -0.44
N ARG A 30 -7.44 7.77 0.14
CA ARG A 30 -8.11 6.64 0.80
C ARG A 30 -8.96 7.07 2.00
N LEU A 31 -8.46 7.99 2.84
CA LEU A 31 -9.23 8.54 3.97
C LEU A 31 -10.47 9.29 3.50
N ARG A 32 -10.38 10.09 2.44
CA ARG A 32 -11.54 10.78 1.85
C ARG A 32 -12.57 9.78 1.33
N ALA A 33 -12.13 8.70 0.69
CA ALA A 33 -13.01 7.63 0.23
C ALA A 33 -13.68 6.90 1.40
N CYS A 34 -12.94 6.60 2.47
CA CYS A 34 -13.47 6.01 3.70
C CYS A 34 -14.55 6.88 4.36
N VAL A 35 -14.34 8.21 4.42
CA VAL A 35 -15.35 9.15 4.92
C VAL A 35 -16.62 9.11 4.06
N LYS A 36 -16.50 9.10 2.72
CA LYS A 36 -17.65 8.98 1.80
C LYS A 36 -18.39 7.66 1.97
N ALA A 37 -17.65 6.57 2.22
CA ALA A 37 -18.20 5.25 2.49
C ALA A 37 -18.74 5.09 3.93
N ARG A 38 -18.67 6.13 4.77
CA ARG A 38 -19.08 6.10 6.18
C ARG A 38 -18.41 4.96 6.98
N GLY A 39 -17.13 4.70 6.69
CA GLY A 39 -16.36 3.64 7.32
C GLY A 39 -16.56 2.24 6.74
N SER A 40 -17.40 2.07 5.72
CA SER A 40 -17.51 0.81 4.95
C SER A 40 -16.34 0.66 3.96
N ASN A 41 -16.29 -0.47 3.26
CA ASN A 41 -15.35 -0.71 2.16
C ASN A 41 -15.43 0.42 1.13
N PHE A 42 -14.28 0.94 0.72
CA PHE A 42 -14.18 2.18 -0.03
C PHE A 42 -13.38 2.04 -1.33
N GLU A 43 -12.99 0.82 -1.70
CA GLU A 43 -12.19 0.49 -2.88
C GLU A 43 -12.85 0.94 -4.19
N ILE A 44 -14.18 0.88 -4.27
CA ILE A 44 -14.98 1.36 -5.42
C ILE A 44 -14.89 2.89 -5.58
N LEU A 45 -14.53 3.61 -4.52
CA LEU A 45 -14.43 5.08 -4.47
C LEU A 45 -12.99 5.59 -4.60
N LEU A 46 -12.01 4.69 -4.81
CA LEU A 46 -10.58 5.00 -4.90
C LEU A 46 -10.07 5.45 -6.25
#